data_AF-A0A624U5Q0-F1
#
_entry.id   AF-A0A624U5Q0-F1
#
_cell.length_a   1.000
_cell.length_b   1.000
_cell.length_c   1.000
_cell.angle_alpha   90.00
_cell.angle_beta   90.00
_cell.angle_gamma   90.00
#
_symmetry.space_group_name_H-M   'P 1'
#
loop_
_entity.id
_entity.type
_entity.pdbx_description
1 polymer ?
#
loop_
_entity_poly.entity_id
_entity_poly.type
_entity_poly.pdbx_seq_one_letter_code
_entity_poly.pdbx_strand_id
1 'polypeptide(L)'
;MSLNKKLSFGGNMNNFADQKIAAAMQMAGKVLPAEVVSQSGKMVTVTFLLRDIPYTLPQLTIPLFGPQYIRYPMQKGDKGIVIPADTYLGG
;
A
#
# COMPACT_ATOMS: atom_id res chain seq x y z
N MET A 1 -16.79 35.35 12.61
CA MET A 1 -15.42 35.11 12.08
C MET A 1 -15.09 36.19 11.07
N SER A 2 -14.07 37.02 11.30
CA SER A 2 -13.69 38.15 10.43
C SER A 2 -13.13 37.68 9.07
N LEU A 3 -13.54 38.32 7.97
CA LEU A 3 -13.10 38.02 6.59
C LEU A 3 -11.58 38.01 6.42
N ASN A 4 -10.85 38.80 7.22
CA ASN A 4 -9.39 38.88 7.19
C ASN A 4 -8.71 37.52 7.50
N LYS A 5 -9.36 36.67 8.30
CA LYS A 5 -8.84 35.34 8.63
C LYS A 5 -8.99 34.33 7.48
N LYS A 6 -9.97 34.53 6.58
CA LYS A 6 -10.18 33.68 5.38
C LYS A 6 -9.20 33.99 4.24
N LEU A 7 -8.64 35.20 4.19
CA LEU A 7 -7.73 35.68 3.13
C LEU A 7 -6.25 35.71 3.54
N SER A 8 -5.91 35.18 4.72
CA SER A 8 -4.51 35.14 5.17
C SER A 8 -3.71 34.17 4.31
N PHE A 9 -2.89 34.70 3.40
CA PHE A 9 -1.99 33.93 2.55
C PHE A 9 -1.07 33.00 3.37
N GLY A 10 -0.55 33.49 4.50
CA GLY A 10 0.30 32.67 5.38
C GLY A 10 -0.44 31.48 5.99
N GLY A 11 -1.68 31.68 6.46
CA GLY A 11 -2.51 30.57 6.97
C GLY A 11 -2.90 29.58 5.88
N ASN A 12 -3.25 30.09 4.69
CA ASN A 12 -3.60 29.26 3.54
C ASN A 12 -2.40 28.46 2.99
N MET A 13 -1.18 29.02 3.04
CA MET A 13 0.04 28.34 2.60
C MET A 13 0.42 27.18 3.53
N ASN A 14 0.28 27.37 4.84
CA ASN A 14 0.51 26.30 5.81
C ASN A 14 -0.49 25.15 5.61
N ASN A 15 -1.79 25.48 5.47
CA ASN A 15 -2.82 24.49 5.18
C ASN A 15 -2.57 23.75 3.85
N PHE A 16 -2.09 24.44 2.82
CA PHE A 16 -1.73 23.82 1.54
C PHE A 16 -0.56 22.84 1.69
N ALA A 17 0.49 23.23 2.43
CA ALA A 17 1.62 22.35 2.71
C ALA A 17 1.17 21.10 3.48
N ASP A 18 0.34 21.27 4.52
CA ASP A 18 -0.21 20.15 5.29
C ASP A 18 -1.03 19.20 4.42
N GLN A 19 -1.86 19.75 3.52
CA GLN A 19 -2.64 18.95 2.56
C GLN A 19 -1.75 18.19 1.58
N LYS A 20 -0.67 18.82 1.08
CA LYS A 20 0.29 18.15 0.20
C LYS A 20 1.02 17.01 0.91
N ILE A 21 1.42 17.22 2.17
CA ILE A 21 2.06 16.18 2.99
C ILE A 21 1.08 15.03 3.24
N ALA A 22 -0.18 15.33 3.61
CA ALA A 22 -1.20 14.30 3.84
C ALA A 22 -1.48 13.48 2.57
N ALA A 23 -1.60 14.14 1.41
CA ALA A 23 -1.80 13.47 0.13
C ALA A 23 -0.62 12.56 -0.24
N ALA A 24 0.62 13.04 -0.06
CA ALA A 24 1.82 12.24 -0.31
C ALA A 24 1.90 11.04 0.64
N MET A 25 1.56 11.22 1.92
CA MET A 25 1.53 10.13 2.90
C MET A 25 0.46 9.08 2.61
N GLN A 26 -0.64 9.47 1.96
CA GLN A 26 -1.69 8.54 1.53
C GLN A 26 -1.30 7.77 0.27
N MET A 27 -0.51 8.39 -0.62
CA MET A 27 0.10 7.71 -1.76
C MET A 27 1.25 6.79 -1.37
N ALA A 28 1.93 7.07 -0.26
CA ALA A 28 2.99 6.22 0.26
C ALA A 28 2.39 4.87 0.70
N GLY A 29 2.63 3.84 -0.12
CA GLY A 29 2.22 2.48 0.19
C GLY A 29 2.71 2.06 1.58
N LYS A 30 1.92 1.23 2.26
CA LYS A 30 2.31 0.62 3.54
C LYS A 30 2.64 -0.85 3.33
N VAL A 31 3.53 -1.37 4.18
CA VAL A 31 3.72 -2.82 4.28
C VAL A 31 2.50 -3.40 4.96
N LEU A 32 1.82 -4.33 4.30
CA LEU A 32 0.54 -4.90 4.77
C LEU A 32 0.67 -6.40 5.05
N PRO A 33 0.05 -6.92 6.12
CA PRO A 33 -0.03 -8.35 6.37
C PRO A 33 -0.96 -9.01 5.35
N ALA A 34 -0.59 -10.21 4.88
CA ALA A 34 -1.33 -10.93 3.87
C ALA A 34 -1.26 -12.45 4.05
N GLU A 35 -2.17 -13.14 3.38
CA GLU A 35 -2.25 -14.60 3.29
C GLU A 35 -2.25 -15.03 1.83
N VAL A 36 -1.51 -16.10 1.52
CA VAL A 36 -1.46 -16.68 0.17
C VAL A 36 -2.76 -17.39 -0.16
N VAL A 37 -3.34 -17.05 -1.30
CA VAL A 37 -4.54 -17.70 -1.85
C VAL A 37 -4.15 -18.74 -2.90
N SER A 38 -3.23 -18.39 -3.79
CA SER A 38 -2.68 -19.29 -4.81
C SER A 38 -1.30 -18.83 -5.29
N GLN A 39 -0.53 -19.76 -5.84
CA GLN A 39 0.76 -19.48 -6.46
C GLN A 39 0.78 -20.06 -7.88
N SER A 40 1.27 -19.26 -8.83
CA SER A 40 1.57 -19.70 -10.19
C SER A 40 2.99 -19.28 -10.54
N GLY A 41 3.92 -20.25 -10.50
CA GLY A 41 5.34 -19.99 -10.71
C GLY A 41 5.91 -18.98 -9.71
N LYS A 42 6.29 -17.80 -10.21
CA LYS A 42 6.84 -16.69 -9.40
C LYS A 42 5.81 -15.61 -9.05
N MET A 43 4.55 -15.80 -9.46
CA MET A 43 3.45 -14.90 -9.11
C MET A 43 2.61 -15.52 -8.01
N VAL A 44 2.25 -14.71 -7.02
CA VAL A 44 1.46 -15.14 -5.85
C VAL A 44 0.23 -14.25 -5.75
N THR A 45 -0.94 -14.87 -5.65
CA THR A 45 -2.18 -14.18 -5.34
C THR A 45 -2.38 -14.16 -3.85
N VAL A 46 -2.56 -12.97 -3.28
CA VAL A 46 -2.68 -12.78 -1.83
C VAL A 46 -3.99 -12.07 -1.47
N THR A 47 -4.45 -12.32 -0.26
CA THR A 47 -5.52 -11.58 0.41
C THR A 47 -4.95 -10.84 1.62
N PHE A 48 -5.42 -9.62 1.89
CA PHE A 48 -4.92 -8.82 3.00
C PHE A 48 -5.60 -9.19 4.33
N LEU A 49 -4.81 -9.24 5.40
CA LEU A 49 -5.24 -9.60 6.76
C LEU A 49 -5.38 -8.35 7.64
N LEU A 50 -6.21 -7.40 7.22
CA LEU A 50 -6.48 -6.18 7.98
C LEU A 50 -7.75 -6.34 8.83
N ARG A 51 -7.74 -5.73 10.03
CA ARG A 51 -8.91 -5.63 10.91
C ARG A 51 -9.36 -4.17 10.98
N ASP A 52 -10.65 -3.98 11.29
CA ASP A 52 -11.22 -2.67 11.61
C ASP A 52 -11.10 -1.63 10.48
N ILE A 53 -11.18 -2.07 9.23
CA ILE A 53 -11.22 -1.21 8.04
C ILE A 53 -12.64 -1.18 7.44
N PRO A 54 -13.09 -0.04 6.89
CA PRO A 54 -14.47 0.12 6.40
C PRO A 54 -14.77 -0.65 5.09
N TYR A 55 -13.76 -1.20 4.42
CA TYR A 55 -13.88 -1.93 3.16
C TYR A 55 -12.88 -3.08 3.12
N THR A 56 -13.17 -4.11 2.31
CA THR A 56 -12.20 -5.17 2.04
C THR A 56 -11.27 -4.76 0.91
N LEU A 57 -9.98 -5.08 1.05
CA LEU A 57 -9.03 -4.93 -0.04
C LEU A 57 -9.18 -6.10 -1.03
N PRO A 58 -9.04 -5.85 -2.35
CA PRO A 58 -9.10 -6.91 -3.34
C PRO A 58 -7.92 -7.87 -3.19
N GLN A 59 -8.10 -9.10 -3.68
CA GLN A 59 -6.97 -10.00 -3.88
C GLN A 59 -6.09 -9.47 -5.00
N LEU A 60 -4.77 -9.55 -4.81
CA LEU A 60 -3.79 -9.06 -5.77
C LEU A 60 -2.82 -10.17 -6.16
N THR A 61 -2.51 -10.26 -7.45
CA THR A 61 -1.46 -11.13 -7.98
C THR A 61 -0.17 -10.33 -8.16
N ILE A 62 0.86 -10.67 -7.40
CA ILE A 62 2.12 -9.92 -7.29
C ILE A 62 3.32 -10.85 -7.42
N PRO A 63 4.49 -10.33 -7.86
CA PRO A 63 5.70 -11.13 -7.93
C PRO A 63 6.21 -11.49 -6.53
N LEU A 64 6.68 -12.73 -6.37
CA LEU A 64 7.33 -13.20 -5.16
C LEU A 64 8.75 -12.63 -5.07
N PHE A 65 9.04 -11.95 -3.96
CA PHE A 65 10.40 -11.53 -3.64
C PHE A 65 11.28 -12.74 -3.31
N GLY A 66 12.41 -12.88 -3.99
CA GLY A 66 13.36 -13.95 -3.72
C GLY A 66 14.43 -14.08 -4.80
N PRO A 67 15.55 -14.76 -4.49
CA PRO A 67 16.60 -15.01 -5.47
C PRO A 67 16.12 -15.96 -6.58
N GLN A 68 16.67 -15.80 -7.78
CA GLN A 68 16.20 -16.49 -8.99
C GLN A 68 16.20 -18.03 -8.89
N TYR A 69 17.11 -18.57 -8.08
CA TYR A 69 17.40 -20.01 -7.99
C TYR A 69 16.77 -20.68 -6.76
N ILE A 70 16.23 -19.93 -5.80
CA ILE A 70 15.52 -20.50 -4.66
C ILE A 70 14.03 -20.52 -4.98
N ARG A 71 13.38 -21.64 -4.67
CA ARG A 71 11.93 -21.80 -4.80
C ARG A 71 11.36 -21.93 -3.39
N TYR A 72 10.58 -20.95 -2.98
CA TYR A 72 9.79 -21.04 -1.77
C TYR A 72 8.56 -21.92 -2.04
N PRO A 73 8.33 -22.99 -1.26
CA PRO A 73 7.18 -23.86 -1.43
C PRO A 73 5.93 -23.24 -0.79
N MET A 74 5.51 -22.06 -1.27
CA MET A 74 4.37 -21.34 -0.70
C MET A 74 3.08 -22.15 -0.90
N GLN A 75 2.25 -22.19 0.13
CA GLN A 75 0.96 -22.88 0.13
C GLN A 75 -0.18 -21.92 0.43
N LYS A 76 -1.39 -22.30 0.04
CA LYS A 76 -2.60 -21.57 0.43
C LYS A 76 -2.68 -21.53 1.96
N GLY A 77 -2.88 -20.35 2.53
CA GLY A 77 -2.92 -20.14 3.98
C GLY A 77 -1.59 -19.63 4.58
N ASP A 78 -0.50 -19.66 3.83
CA ASP A 78 0.78 -19.11 4.31
C ASP A 78 0.65 -17.61 4.56
N LYS A 79 1.17 -17.17 5.71
CA LYS A 79 1.08 -15.78 6.17
C LYS A 79 2.39 -15.05 5.90
N GLY A 80 2.27 -13.78 5.55
CA GLY A 80 3.43 -12.94 5.27
C GLY A 80 3.08 -11.47 5.19
N ILE A 81 3.95 -10.72 4.50
CA ILE A 81 3.80 -9.29 4.26
C ILE A 81 3.90 -8.98 2.77
N VAL A 82 3.19 -7.95 2.34
CA VAL A 82 3.31 -7.34 1.02
C VAL A 82 4.05 -6.03 1.19
N ILE A 83 5.14 -5.87 0.44
CA ILE A 83 5.95 -4.64 0.44
C ILE A 83 5.56 -3.85 -0.82
N PRO A 84 5.11 -2.59 -0.69
CA PRO A 84 4.81 -1.74 -1.82
C PRO A 84 6.11 -1.34 -2.54
N ALA A 85 6.02 -1.12 -3.84
CA ALA A 85 7.11 -0.56 -4.63
C ALA A 85 6.70 0.82 -5.16
N ASP A 86 7.63 1.76 -5.15
CA ASP A 86 7.42 3.11 -5.68
C ASP A 86 7.44 3.15 -7.23
N THR A 87 7.72 2.00 -7.86
CA THR A 87 7.79 1.84 -9.31
C THR A 87 7.03 0.60 -9.75
N TYR A 88 6.65 0.56 -11.02
CA TYR A 88 6.03 -0.60 -11.62
C TYR A 88 7.04 -1.75 -11.75
N LEU A 89 6.75 -2.89 -11.11
CA LEU A 89 7.57 -4.10 -11.16
C LEU A 89 7.05 -5.15 -12.14
N GLY A 90 5.95 -4.87 -12.85
CA GLY A 90 5.47 -5.75 -13.91
C GLY A 90 6.37 -5.62 -15.14
N GLY A 91 6.70 -6.75 -15.74
CA GLY A 91 7.27 -6.81 -17.09
C GLY A 91 6.16 -6.90 -18.12
#